data_AF-A0A0A9TWA4-F1
#
_entry.id   AF-A0A0A9TWA4-F1
#
_cell.length_a   1.000
_cell.length_b   1.000
_cell.length_c   1.000
_cell.angle_alpha   90.00
_cell.angle_beta   90.00
_cell.angle_gamma   90.00
#
_symmetry.space_group_name_H-M   'P 1'
#
loop_
_entity.id
_entity.type
_entity.pdbx_description
1 polymer ?
#
loop_
_entity_poly.entity_id
_entity_poly.type
_entity_poly.pdbx_seq_one_letter_code
_entity_poly.pdbx_strand_id
1 'polypeptide(L)'
;MYLKGLLRTFADSTGLKVNFNKSFLVPINLCDQKASHLAHTLGCEVASMLFTYLGLPLGTTRPTIEEYITILNRIEKRMMGINKFLDYSGQLILVNSVFSALSTFYTCTLKLPVTVIEQIDKYRKHCLWDNGDINKKVNV
;
A
#
# COMPACT_ATOMS: atom_id res chain seq x y z
N MET A 1 -6.85 15.02 -26.49
CA MET A 1 -7.57 13.98 -27.27
C MET A 1 -6.65 12.86 -27.77
N TYR A 2 -5.39 13.14 -28.12
CA TYR A 2 -4.42 12.13 -28.60
C TYR A 2 -4.17 10.95 -27.67
N LEU A 3 -4.00 11.18 -26.36
CA LEU A 3 -3.69 10.10 -25.40
C LEU A 3 -4.79 9.03 -25.33
N LYS A 4 -6.07 9.43 -25.35
CA LYS A 4 -7.20 8.50 -25.32
C LYS A 4 -7.27 7.66 -26.60
N GLY A 5 -6.96 8.27 -27.74
CA GLY A 5 -6.85 7.56 -29.02
C GLY A 5 -5.73 6.53 -29.00
N LEU A 6 -4.54 6.91 -28.52
CA LEU A 6 -3.39 6.01 -28.40
C LEU A 6 -3.68 4.80 -27.50
N LEU A 7 -4.28 5.06 -26.33
CA LEU A 7 -4.68 3.99 -25.40
C LEU A 7 -5.72 3.05 -26.02
N ARG A 8 -6.60 3.58 -26.88
CA ARG A 8 -7.57 2.77 -27.60
C ARG A 8 -6.92 1.91 -28.67
N THR A 9 -6.01 2.46 -29.47
CA THR A 9 -5.23 1.67 -30.44
C THR A 9 -4.43 0.56 -29.74
N PHE A 10 -3.81 0.86 -28.59
CA PHE A 10 -3.14 -0.16 -27.78
C PHE A 10 -4.10 -1.23 -27.28
N ALA A 11 -5.27 -0.83 -26.78
CA ALA A 11 -6.30 -1.75 -26.30
C ALA A 11 -6.85 -2.65 -27.42
N ASP A 12 -7.01 -2.11 -28.62
CA ASP A 12 -7.49 -2.85 -29.78
C ASP A 12 -6.44 -3.88 -30.25
N SER A 13 -5.15 -3.53 -30.22
CA SER A 13 -4.07 -4.44 -30.58
C SER A 13 -3.77 -5.53 -29.55
N THR A 14 -3.93 -5.24 -28.26
CA THR A 14 -3.55 -6.14 -27.16
C THR A 14 -4.73 -6.84 -26.48
N GLY A 15 -5.96 -6.34 -26.69
CA GLY A 15 -7.15 -6.72 -25.93
C GLY A 15 -7.22 -6.12 -24.51
N LEU A 16 -6.21 -5.35 -24.08
CA LEU A 16 -6.16 -4.78 -22.72
C LEU A 16 -6.89 -3.43 -22.66
N LYS A 17 -8.07 -3.42 -22.03
CA LYS A 17 -8.87 -2.20 -21.86
C LYS A 17 -8.48 -1.43 -20.60
N VAL A 18 -8.32 -0.12 -20.74
CA VAL A 18 -8.06 0.79 -19.61
C VAL A 18 -9.30 0.89 -18.72
N ASN A 19 -9.11 0.73 -17.41
CA ASN A 19 -10.15 0.96 -16.42
C ASN A 19 -10.08 2.41 -15.94
N PHE A 20 -10.89 3.28 -16.54
CA PHE A 20 -10.90 4.70 -16.21
C PHE A 20 -11.47 4.98 -14.80
N ASN A 21 -12.31 4.09 -14.25
CA ASN A 21 -12.83 4.23 -12.87
C ASN A 21 -11.76 3.97 -11.81
N LYS A 22 -10.70 3.23 -12.15
CA LYS A 22 -9.52 3.03 -11.29
C LYS A 22 -8.37 3.98 -11.64
N SER A 23 -8.54 4.79 -12.67
CA SER A 23 -7.53 5.74 -13.14
C SER A 23 -7.89 7.13 -12.63
N PHE A 24 -6.89 7.95 -12.37
CA PHE A 24 -7.06 9.34 -11.98
C PHE A 24 -5.94 10.18 -12.59
N LEU A 25 -6.17 11.48 -12.70
CA LEU A 25 -5.20 12.46 -13.16
C LEU A 25 -4.70 13.27 -11.97
N VAL A 26 -3.39 13.24 -11.71
CA VAL A 26 -2.74 14.11 -10.73
C VAL A 26 -2.10 15.29 -11.46
N PRO A 27 -2.58 16.53 -11.29
CA PRO A 27 -1.98 17.68 -11.93
C PRO A 27 -0.65 18.03 -11.27
N ILE A 28 0.39 18.21 -12.08
CA ILE A 28 1.71 18.70 -11.63
C ILE A 28 1.92 20.06 -12.29
N ASN A 29 1.95 21.12 -11.48
CA ASN A 29 2.13 22.50 -11.95
C ASN A 29 1.15 22.89 -13.09
N LEU A 30 -0.12 22.49 -12.94
CA LEU A 30 -1.19 22.72 -13.91
C LEU A 30 -2.36 23.42 -13.22
N CYS A 31 -3.01 24.36 -13.91
CA CYS A 31 -4.21 25.02 -13.41
C CYS A 31 -5.40 24.04 -13.33
N ASP A 32 -6.23 24.18 -12.29
CA ASP A 32 -7.37 23.30 -12.01
C ASP A 32 -8.37 23.21 -13.17
N GLN A 33 -8.58 24.31 -13.90
CA GLN A 33 -9.45 24.32 -15.07
C GLN A 33 -8.94 23.39 -16.18
N LYS A 34 -7.62 23.42 -16.44
CA LYS A 34 -6.98 22.55 -17.43
C LYS A 34 -6.95 21.10 -16.95
N ALA A 35 -6.67 20.88 -15.66
CA ALA A 35 -6.68 19.54 -15.06
C ALA A 35 -8.06 18.88 -15.20
N SER A 36 -9.11 19.62 -14.86
CA SER A 36 -10.50 19.16 -14.94
C SER A 36 -10.92 18.88 -16.38
N HIS A 37 -10.54 19.75 -17.32
CA HIS A 37 -10.80 19.53 -18.74
C HIS A 37 -10.13 18.26 -19.28
N LEU A 38 -8.87 18.00 -18.90
CA LEU A 38 -8.15 16.80 -19.28
C LEU A 38 -8.76 15.54 -18.66
N ALA A 39 -9.09 15.58 -17.37
CA ALA A 39 -9.70 14.47 -16.65
C ALA A 39 -11.07 14.09 -17.24
N HIS A 40 -11.93 15.09 -17.52
CA HIS A 40 -13.20 14.88 -18.21
C HIS A 40 -13.02 14.29 -19.62
N THR A 41 -12.02 14.76 -20.37
CA THR A 41 -11.72 14.22 -21.70
C THR A 41 -11.31 12.74 -21.64
N LEU A 42 -10.50 12.37 -20.64
CA LEU A 42 -10.07 10.99 -20.42
C LEU A 42 -11.20 10.12 -19.86
N GLY A 43 -12.10 10.71 -19.06
CA GLY A 43 -13.15 10.02 -18.31
C GLY A 43 -12.66 9.50 -16.96
N CYS A 44 -11.69 10.18 -16.34
CA CYS A 44 -11.16 9.85 -15.01
C CYS A 44 -11.35 11.01 -14.04
N GLU A 45 -11.18 10.76 -12.75
CA GLU A 45 -11.24 11.79 -11.70
C GLU A 45 -9.92 12.56 -11.59
N VAL A 46 -9.97 13.81 -11.13
CA VAL A 46 -8.79 14.57 -10.73
C VAL A 46 -8.46 14.20 -9.29
N ALA A 47 -7.24 13.73 -9.04
CA ALA A 47 -6.73 13.45 -7.70
C ALA A 47 -5.61 14.42 -7.34
N SER A 48 -5.32 14.53 -6.04
CA SER A 48 -4.21 15.32 -5.53
C SER A 48 -2.93 14.50 -5.34
N MET A 49 -1.81 15.20 -5.23
CA MET A 49 -0.55 14.61 -4.77
C MET A 49 -0.70 14.11 -3.32
N LEU A 50 0.04 13.06 -2.94
CA LEU A 50 -0.23 12.18 -1.77
C LEU A 50 -1.32 11.15 -2.06
N PHE A 51 -0.94 10.09 -2.77
CA PHE A 51 -1.81 8.94 -3.03
C PHE A 51 -1.07 7.63 -2.79
N THR A 52 -1.81 6.54 -2.60
CA THR A 52 -1.20 5.21 -2.41
C THR A 52 -0.90 4.57 -3.76
N TYR A 53 0.34 4.12 -3.97
CA TYR A 53 0.73 3.29 -5.11
C TYR A 53 1.49 2.07 -4.62
N LEU A 54 1.08 0.88 -5.08
CA LEU A 54 1.65 -0.41 -4.63
C LEU A 54 1.68 -0.58 -3.09
N GLY A 55 0.73 0.05 -2.39
CA GLY A 55 0.66 0.00 -0.92
C GLY A 55 1.60 0.97 -0.20
N LEU A 56 2.30 1.84 -0.92
CA LEU A 56 3.18 2.89 -0.40
C LEU A 56 2.56 4.27 -0.60
N PRO A 57 2.71 5.21 0.34
CA PRO A 57 2.41 6.61 0.11
C PRO A 57 3.38 7.18 -0.92
N LEU A 58 2.85 7.67 -2.04
CA LEU A 58 3.57 8.47 -3.02
C LEU A 58 3.23 9.94 -2.81
N GLY A 59 4.26 10.72 -2.52
CA GLY A 59 4.17 12.16 -2.38
C GLY A 59 5.50 12.82 -2.75
N THR A 60 5.44 14.14 -2.91
CA THR A 60 6.63 14.99 -3.04
C THR A 60 7.28 15.29 -1.69
N THR A 61 6.56 15.04 -0.60
CA THR A 61 7.00 15.26 0.78
C THR A 61 7.28 13.94 1.49
N ARG A 62 8.01 14.00 2.60
CA ARG A 62 8.22 12.83 3.47
C ARG A 62 6.87 12.35 4.00
N PRO A 63 6.62 11.03 4.05
CA PRO A 63 5.40 10.49 4.60
C PRO A 63 5.19 10.93 6.05
N THR A 64 3.97 11.30 6.39
CA THR A 64 3.60 11.63 7.78
C THR A 64 3.44 10.37 8.61
N ILE A 65 3.40 10.52 9.94
CA ILE A 65 3.18 9.38 10.85
C ILE A 65 1.85 8.68 10.54
N GLU A 66 0.81 9.42 10.14
CA GLU A 66 -0.51 8.88 9.79
C GLU A 66 -0.46 7.94 8.57
N GLU A 67 0.37 8.25 7.58
CA GLU A 67 0.57 7.39 6.42
C GLU A 67 1.28 6.07 6.82
N TYR A 68 2.23 6.14 7.74
CA TYR A 68 2.85 4.95 8.32
C TYR A 68 1.88 4.12 9.18
N ILE A 69 0.98 4.75 9.93
CA ILE A 69 -0.07 4.05 10.69
C ILE A 69 -0.97 3.24 9.74
N THR A 70 -1.34 3.81 8.60
CA THR A 70 -2.14 3.11 7.59
C THR A 70 -1.41 1.87 7.06
N ILE A 71 -0.10 1.96 6.85
CA ILE A 71 0.73 0.81 6.49
C ILE A 71 0.74 -0.23 7.62
N LEU A 72 1.01 0.19 8.86
CA LEU A 72 1.05 -0.69 10.04
C LEU A 72 -0.27 -1.44 10.23
N ASN A 73 -1.41 -0.75 10.14
CA ASN A 73 -2.73 -1.37 10.26
C ASN A 73 -2.99 -2.43 9.17
N ARG A 74 -2.49 -2.22 7.94
CA ARG A 74 -2.59 -3.24 6.88
C ARG A 74 -1.73 -4.47 7.18
N ILE A 75 -0.52 -4.25 7.69
CA ILE A 75 0.41 -5.33 8.09
C ILE A 75 -0.24 -6.15 9.22
N GLU A 76 -0.73 -5.47 10.27
CA GLU A 76 -1.38 -6.09 11.42
C GLU A 76 -2.63 -6.88 11.01
N LYS A 77 -3.52 -6.29 10.20
CA LYS A 77 -4.74 -6.97 9.74
C LYS A 77 -4.43 -8.23 8.93
N ARG A 78 -3.42 -8.16 8.06
CA ARG A 78 -2.97 -9.33 7.28
C ARG A 78 -2.38 -10.40 8.20
N MET A 79 -1.63 -9.99 9.22
CA MET A 79 -1.05 -10.88 10.22
C MET A 79 -2.13 -11.63 10.99
N MET A 80 -3.01 -10.89 11.68
CA MET A 80 -4.07 -11.51 12.49
C MET A 80 -5.03 -12.35 11.66
N GLY A 81 -5.24 -12.00 10.39
CA GLY A 81 -6.06 -12.79 9.47
C GLY A 81 -5.49 -14.16 9.15
N ILE A 82 -4.18 -14.26 8.93
CA ILE A 82 -3.53 -15.53 8.55
C ILE A 82 -3.13 -16.34 9.79
N ASN A 83 -2.67 -15.66 10.86
CA ASN A 83 -2.14 -16.31 12.06
C ASN A 83 -3.13 -17.25 12.74
N LYS A 84 -4.43 -16.91 12.70
CA LYS A 84 -5.53 -17.69 13.30
C LYS A 84 -5.67 -19.10 12.73
N PHE A 85 -5.12 -19.36 11.54
CA PHE A 85 -5.24 -20.65 10.85
C PHE A 85 -3.95 -21.47 10.87
N LEU A 86 -2.90 -20.98 11.54
CA LEU A 86 -1.57 -21.59 11.50
C LEU A 86 -1.15 -22.10 12.87
N ASP A 87 -0.48 -23.24 12.85
CA ASP A 87 0.29 -23.75 13.99
C ASP A 87 1.63 -23.01 14.10
N TYR A 88 2.34 -23.18 15.22
CA TYR A 88 3.59 -22.47 15.48
C TYR A 88 4.62 -22.57 14.34
N SER A 89 4.75 -23.75 13.73
CA SER A 89 5.64 -23.97 12.59
C SER A 89 5.20 -23.16 11.36
N GLY A 90 3.91 -23.15 11.05
CA GLY A 90 3.35 -22.30 9.99
C GLY A 90 3.54 -20.80 10.26
N GLN A 91 3.35 -20.36 11.52
CA GLN A 91 3.58 -18.98 11.92
C GLN A 91 5.04 -18.57 11.74
N LEU A 92 5.99 -19.45 12.11
CA LEU A 92 7.43 -19.21 11.91
C LEU A 92 7.79 -19.07 10.43
N ILE A 93 7.26 -19.94 9.58
CA ILE A 93 7.46 -19.87 8.13
C ILE A 93 6.86 -18.57 7.57
N LEU A 94 5.65 -18.19 8.01
CA LEU A 94 5.00 -16.95 7.59
C LEU A 94 5.84 -15.72 7.96
N VAL A 95 6.34 -15.65 9.20
CA VAL A 95 7.21 -14.54 9.66
C VAL A 95 8.50 -14.46 8.84
N ASN A 96 9.14 -15.60 8.58
CA ASN A 96 10.42 -15.61 7.88
C ASN A 96 10.30 -15.32 6.38
N SER A 97 9.30 -15.87 5.70
CA SER A 97 9.13 -15.74 4.25
C SER A 97 8.40 -14.47 3.84
N VAL A 98 7.25 -14.18 4.46
CA VAL A 98 6.36 -13.09 4.05
C VAL A 98 6.71 -11.80 4.76
N PHE A 99 6.85 -11.82 6.09
CA PHE A 99 7.06 -10.58 6.84
C PHE A 99 8.46 -10.01 6.68
N SER A 100 9.49 -10.86 6.62
CA SER A 100 10.84 -10.38 6.31
C SER A 100 10.85 -9.69 4.95
N ALA A 101 10.27 -10.31 3.92
CA ALA A 101 10.17 -9.71 2.58
C ALA A 101 9.37 -8.40 2.57
N LEU A 102 8.25 -8.34 3.30
CA LEU A 102 7.42 -7.14 3.40
C LEU A 102 8.15 -6.00 4.12
N SER A 103 8.84 -6.29 5.22
CA SER A 103 9.67 -5.32 5.92
C SER A 103 10.78 -4.79 5.02
N THR A 104 11.46 -5.69 4.30
CA THR A 104 12.49 -5.32 3.31
C THR A 104 11.92 -4.44 2.19
N PHE A 105 10.72 -4.73 1.68
CA PHE A 105 10.08 -3.89 0.66
C PHE A 105 9.88 -2.44 1.15
N TYR A 106 9.41 -2.26 2.38
CA TYR A 106 9.21 -0.94 2.96
C TYR A 106 10.53 -0.22 3.25
N THR A 107 11.53 -0.90 3.82
CA THR A 107 12.84 -0.30 4.14
C THR A 107 13.66 0.07 2.90
N CYS A 108 13.53 -0.69 1.80
CA CYS A 108 14.18 -0.37 0.54
C CYS A 108 13.59 0.86 -0.14
N THR A 109 12.30 1.13 0.05
CA THR A 109 11.58 2.19 -0.68
C THR A 109 11.41 3.47 0.13
N LEU A 110 11.26 3.35 1.46
CA LEU A 110 11.02 4.46 2.37
C LEU A 110 12.00 4.44 3.53
N LYS A 111 12.47 5.63 3.92
CA LYS A 111 13.24 5.79 5.16
C LYS A 111 12.28 5.73 6.35
N LEU A 112 12.09 4.52 6.87
CA LEU A 112 11.21 4.27 8.02
C LEU A 112 11.78 4.92 9.29
N PRO A 113 10.93 5.60 10.10
CA PRO A 113 11.33 6.03 11.43
C PRO A 113 11.49 4.82 12.35
N VAL A 114 12.35 4.95 13.36
CA VAL A 114 12.67 3.86 14.31
C VAL A 114 11.40 3.33 14.98
N THR A 115 10.46 4.22 15.32
CA THR A 115 9.18 3.87 15.93
C THR A 115 8.33 2.90 15.10
N VAL A 116 8.36 3.03 13.77
CA VAL A 116 7.61 2.15 12.86
C VAL A 116 8.29 0.79 12.75
N ILE A 117 9.63 0.76 12.77
CA ILE A 117 10.40 -0.49 12.78
C ILE A 117 10.12 -1.27 14.07
N GLU A 118 10.14 -0.59 15.22
CA GLU A 118 9.82 -1.20 16.51
C GLU A 118 8.39 -1.77 16.56
N GLN A 119 7.42 -1.10 15.95
CA GLN A 119 6.05 -1.62 15.83
C GLN A 119 5.98 -2.86 14.93
N ILE A 120 6.68 -2.87 13.80
CA ILE A 120 6.77 -4.05 12.92
C ILE A 120 7.37 -5.23 13.68
N ASP A 121 8.44 -5.01 14.45
CA ASP A 121 9.06 -6.06 15.26
C ASP A 121 8.14 -6.54 16.39
N LYS A 122 7.36 -5.64 16.99
CA LYS A 122 6.32 -6.00 17.96
C LYS A 122 5.29 -6.92 17.33
N TYR A 123 4.81 -6.62 16.12
CA TYR A 123 3.87 -7.49 15.40
C TYR A 123 4.48 -8.86 15.10
N ARG A 124 5.73 -8.92 14.64
CA ARG A 124 6.41 -10.21 14.38
C ARG A 124 6.52 -11.07 15.63
N LYS A 125 6.87 -10.47 16.77
CA LYS A 125 6.91 -11.19 18.07
C LYS A 125 5.53 -11.67 18.47
N HIS A 126 4.54 -10.80 18.37
CA HIS A 126 3.16 -11.12 18.73
C HIS A 126 2.56 -12.26 17.91
N CYS A 127 2.89 -12.31 16.61
CA CYS A 127 2.54 -13.40 15.70
C CYS A 127 2.98 -14.77 16.25
N LEU A 128 4.23 -14.87 16.71
CA LEU A 128 4.87 -16.12 17.14
C LEU A 128 4.52 -16.55 18.57
N TRP A 129 4.38 -15.59 19.48
CA TRP A 129 4.32 -15.88 20.91
C TRP A 129 2.91 -15.82 21.50
N ASP A 130 1.94 -15.21 20.80
CA ASP A 130 0.64 -14.88 21.39
C ASP A 130 -0.56 -15.30 20.53
N ASN A 131 -0.35 -16.19 19.53
CA ASN A 131 -1.36 -16.66 18.59
C ASN A 131 -2.21 -15.53 17.93
N GLY A 132 -1.72 -14.29 17.90
CA GLY A 132 -2.43 -13.16 17.31
C GLY A 132 -3.48 -12.48 18.21
N ASP A 133 -3.51 -12.73 19.52
CA ASP A 133 -4.35 -11.97 20.47
C ASP A 133 -3.59 -10.82 21.15
N ILE A 134 -3.70 -9.59 20.64
CA ILE A 134 -2.95 -8.41 21.16
C ILE A 134 -3.28 -8.02 22.61
N ASN A 135 -4.29 -8.69 23.19
CA ASN A 135 -4.80 -8.47 24.54
C ASN A 135 -4.49 -9.61 25.52
N LYS A 136 -3.84 -10.71 25.10
CA LYS A 136 -3.44 -11.74 26.04
C LYS A 136 -2.19 -11.25 26.78
N LYS A 137 -2.40 -10.84 28.04
CA LYS A 137 -1.28 -10.72 28.97
C LYS A 137 -0.65 -12.10 29.11
N VAL A 138 0.62 -12.20 28.69
CA VAL A 138 1.49 -13.32 29.01
C VAL A 138 1.61 -13.36 30.54
N ASN A 139 0.83 -14.22 31.17
CA ASN A 139 1.03 -14.56 32.56
C ASN A 139 2.25 -15.48 32.62
N VAL A 140 3.33 -14.93 33.17
CA VAL A 140 4.54 -15.65 33.60
C VAL A 140 4.17 -16.60 34.74
#